data_AF-A0A2V4UIW2-F1
#
_entry.id   AF-A0A2V4UIW2-F1
#
_cell.length_a   1.000
_cell.length_b   1.000
_cell.length_c   1.000
_cell.angle_alpha   90.00
_cell.angle_beta   90.00
_cell.angle_gamma   90.00
#
_symmetry.space_group_name_H-M   'P 1'
#
loop_
_entity.id
_entity.type
_entity.pdbx_description
1 polymer ?
#
loop_
_entity_poly.entity_id
_entity_poly.type
_entity_poly.pdbx_seq_one_letter_code
_entity_poly.pdbx_strand_id
1 'polypeptide(L)'
;MRRYTNRFINAHHQISGRVLSAIVVLPLSLTIVACSQPNATAADATPATEPSITTQKTELVEQPQVEITPVSVHSDTQSTILRNVSATVYKDANCGCCKEWVSHAEDNGLSAVAHDVADVSLFKDRYGVPQQMRSCHTTVTTDGFVFEGHVPAKHIAQFLKNPPSDAIGLAVPGMPVGSPGMEYQDKFMPYKVMQLNKDGTTEVYATIESPQQQI
;
A
#
# COMPACT_ATOMS: atom_id res chain seq x y z
N MET A 1 -47.77 7.01 -25.98
CA MET A 1 -48.44 7.94 -25.03
C MET A 1 -48.95 7.14 -23.84
N ARG A 2 -48.31 7.24 -22.67
CA ARG A 2 -48.92 6.99 -21.36
C ARG A 2 -48.10 7.75 -20.33
N ARG A 3 -48.64 8.89 -19.91
CA ARG A 3 -48.10 9.78 -18.89
C ARG A 3 -48.39 9.14 -17.54
N TYR A 4 -47.38 8.97 -16.71
CA TYR A 4 -47.56 8.77 -15.27
C TYR A 4 -46.94 9.96 -14.56
N THR A 5 -47.79 10.91 -14.20
CA THR A 5 -47.51 11.95 -13.22
C THR A 5 -48.13 11.51 -11.91
N ASN A 6 -47.35 11.44 -10.83
CA ASN A 6 -47.85 11.85 -9.53
C ASN A 6 -46.70 12.25 -8.60
N ARG A 7 -46.64 13.56 -8.35
CA ARG A 7 -46.00 14.22 -7.21
C ARG A 7 -46.87 14.00 -5.97
N PHE A 8 -46.27 13.68 -4.82
CA PHE A 8 -46.73 14.07 -3.47
C PHE A 8 -45.48 14.10 -2.56
N ILE A 9 -44.90 15.28 -2.30
CA ILE A 9 -45.07 16.19 -1.15
C ILE A 9 -44.38 15.72 0.15
N ASN A 10 -43.35 16.50 0.51
CA ASN A 10 -42.86 16.94 1.82
C ASN A 10 -43.16 16.14 3.09
N ALA A 11 -42.11 15.87 3.86
CA ALA A 11 -42.06 16.26 5.27
C ALA A 11 -40.61 16.49 5.71
N HIS A 12 -40.24 17.77 5.85
CA HIS A 12 -39.10 18.19 6.66
C HIS A 12 -39.42 17.88 8.13
N HIS A 13 -38.56 17.13 8.80
CA HIS A 13 -38.55 17.07 10.26
C HIS A 13 -37.20 17.59 10.77
N GLN A 14 -37.21 18.88 11.10
CA GLN A 14 -36.23 19.54 11.92
C GLN A 14 -36.39 19.04 13.35
N ILE A 15 -35.40 18.36 13.91
CA ILE A 15 -35.28 18.21 15.37
C ILE A 15 -33.98 18.87 15.79
N SER A 16 -34.16 20.12 16.21
CA SER A 16 -33.24 20.90 17.03
C SER A 16 -33.17 20.26 18.41
N GLY A 17 -31.96 19.90 18.84
CA GLY A 17 -31.71 19.30 20.15
C GLY A 17 -30.29 19.58 20.62
N ARG A 18 -30.04 20.84 20.97
CA ARG A 18 -28.85 21.25 21.74
C ARG A 18 -28.88 20.56 23.11
N VAL A 19 -27.92 19.67 23.38
CA VAL A 19 -27.67 19.19 24.74
C VAL A 19 -26.22 19.50 25.11
N LEU A 20 -26.11 20.60 25.84
CA LEU A 20 -25.19 20.92 26.93
C LEU A 20 -23.91 20.08 27.04
N SER A 21 -22.80 20.76 26.80
CA SER A 21 -21.47 20.46 27.34
C SER A 21 -21.52 20.09 28.82
N ALA A 22 -21.15 18.84 29.12
CA ALA A 22 -20.63 18.48 30.43
C ALA A 22 -19.12 18.24 30.28
N ILE A 23 -18.34 19.28 30.54
CA ILE A 23 -16.89 19.21 30.65
C ILE A 23 -16.60 18.53 31.99
N VAL A 24 -16.29 17.24 31.97
CA VAL A 24 -15.76 16.51 33.12
C VAL A 24 -14.24 16.60 33.05
N VAL A 25 -13.69 17.53 33.82
CA VAL A 25 -12.25 17.63 34.06
C VAL A 25 -11.87 16.53 35.05
N LEU A 26 -11.23 15.46 34.57
CA LEU A 26 -10.61 14.45 35.44
C LEU A 26 -9.13 14.79 35.65
N PRO A 27 -8.64 14.75 36.90
CA PRO A 27 -7.30 15.16 37.24
C PRO A 27 -6.22 14.18 36.77
N LEU A 28 -5.18 14.80 36.23
CA LEU A 28 -3.88 14.28 35.84
C LEU A 28 -3.22 13.52 37.01
N SER A 29 -3.13 12.20 36.91
CA SER A 29 -2.30 11.39 37.82
C SER A 29 -1.00 11.07 37.10
N LEU A 30 -0.01 11.91 37.35
CA LEU A 30 1.36 11.80 36.85
C LEU A 30 2.12 10.84 37.77
N THR A 31 2.32 9.59 37.36
CA THR A 31 3.32 8.70 38.01
C THR A 31 4.46 8.45 37.05
N ILE A 32 5.53 9.20 37.27
CA ILE A 32 6.82 9.07 36.62
C ILE A 32 7.52 7.89 37.28
N VAL A 33 7.69 6.78 36.58
CA VAL A 33 8.63 5.72 36.97
C VAL A 33 9.80 5.78 36.00
N ALA A 34 10.81 6.56 36.40
CA ALA A 34 12.13 6.54 35.80
C ALA A 34 12.96 5.47 36.53
N CYS A 35 13.18 4.33 35.90
CA CYS A 35 14.25 3.42 36.30
C CYS A 35 15.46 3.69 35.43
N SER A 36 16.49 4.19 36.11
CA SER A 36 17.79 4.53 35.59
C SER A 36 18.64 3.28 35.30
N GLN A 37 19.46 3.44 34.26
CA GLN A 37 20.88 3.09 34.26
C GLN A 37 21.36 1.69 33.81
N PRO A 38 22.65 1.56 33.41
CA PRO A 38 23.05 1.08 32.09
C PRO A 38 23.85 -0.23 32.17
N ASN A 39 24.20 -0.81 31.01
CA ASN A 39 25.57 -1.25 30.78
C ASN A 39 25.77 -1.71 29.33
N ALA A 40 26.70 -1.02 28.67
CA ALA A 40 27.46 -1.55 27.56
C ALA A 40 28.55 -2.47 28.14
N THR A 41 28.72 -3.65 27.56
CA THR A 41 29.94 -4.44 27.72
C THR A 41 30.53 -4.63 26.34
N ALA A 42 31.70 -4.01 26.15
CA ALA A 42 32.56 -4.17 25.00
C ALA A 42 33.34 -5.49 25.09
N ALA A 43 33.82 -5.90 23.92
CA ALA A 43 35.05 -6.65 23.67
C ALA A 43 35.11 -8.10 24.17
N ASP A 44 35.12 -9.03 23.21
CA ASP A 44 36.18 -10.03 23.21
C ASP A 44 36.73 -10.18 21.78
N ALA A 45 38.05 -10.01 21.67
CA ALA A 45 38.83 -10.16 20.46
C ALA A 45 39.99 -11.06 20.84
N THR A 46 40.22 -12.12 20.06
CA THR A 46 41.49 -12.86 20.10
C THR A 46 41.83 -13.33 18.67
N PRO A 47 43.13 -13.33 18.29
CA PRO A 47 43.59 -13.36 16.91
C PRO A 47 44.19 -14.71 16.51
N ALA A 48 44.47 -14.85 15.21
CA ALA A 48 45.53 -15.66 14.56
C ALA A 48 45.05 -16.04 13.15
N THR A 49 45.82 -16.17 12.07
CA THR A 49 47.21 -15.91 11.68
C THR A 49 47.21 -16.23 10.17
N GLU A 50 47.90 -15.45 9.35
CA GLU A 50 48.10 -15.70 7.91
C GLU A 50 48.87 -17.01 7.64
N PRO A 51 48.92 -17.51 6.38
CA PRO A 51 50.03 -17.09 5.54
C PRO A 51 49.69 -16.79 4.07
N SER A 52 50.56 -15.94 3.54
CA SER A 52 50.66 -15.35 2.20
C SER A 52 51.23 -16.30 1.14
N ILE A 53 50.76 -16.22 -0.12
CA ILE A 53 51.56 -16.55 -1.33
C ILE A 53 51.25 -15.54 -2.48
N THR A 54 52.27 -14.72 -2.75
CA THR A 54 52.75 -13.97 -3.94
C THR A 54 52.24 -14.39 -5.34
N THR A 55 51.62 -13.50 -6.13
CA THR A 55 52.14 -12.51 -7.16
C THR A 55 52.50 -13.06 -8.55
N GLN A 56 51.89 -12.47 -9.61
CA GLN A 56 52.46 -12.00 -10.92
C GLN A 56 51.26 -11.61 -11.84
N LYS A 57 50.98 -10.34 -12.23
CA LYS A 57 51.63 -9.42 -13.22
C LYS A 57 51.91 -10.14 -14.57
N THR A 58 51.55 -9.70 -15.79
CA THR A 58 51.44 -8.35 -16.40
C THR A 58 50.83 -8.46 -17.82
N GLU A 59 50.29 -7.34 -18.34
CA GLU A 59 50.21 -6.86 -19.75
C GLU A 59 49.40 -7.66 -20.80
N LEU A 60 48.30 -7.12 -21.34
CA LEU A 60 48.14 -6.03 -22.34
C LEU A 60 48.34 -6.52 -23.77
N VAL A 61 47.22 -6.70 -24.48
CA VAL A 61 47.17 -6.57 -25.94
C VAL A 61 45.92 -5.75 -26.28
N GLU A 62 46.19 -4.56 -26.79
CA GLU A 62 45.25 -3.61 -27.37
C GLU A 62 45.16 -3.83 -28.88
N GLN A 63 43.94 -3.73 -29.45
CA GLN A 63 43.61 -3.40 -30.86
C GLN A 63 42.12 -3.72 -31.15
N PRO A 64 41.49 -3.14 -32.17
CA PRO A 64 41.11 -1.73 -32.34
C PRO A 64 39.57 -1.55 -32.29
N GLN A 65 39.16 -0.33 -31.97
CA GLN A 65 37.77 0.13 -31.95
C GLN A 65 37.18 0.12 -33.37
N VAL A 66 36.04 -0.56 -33.55
CA VAL A 66 35.06 -0.20 -34.59
C VAL A 66 33.78 0.15 -33.86
N GLU A 67 33.59 1.46 -33.78
CA GLU A 67 32.44 2.17 -33.27
C GLU A 67 31.21 1.85 -34.13
N ILE A 68 30.34 1.01 -33.58
CA ILE A 68 28.93 0.97 -33.97
C ILE A 68 28.19 0.97 -32.64
N THR A 69 27.90 2.17 -32.14
CA THR A 69 27.06 2.34 -30.96
C THR A 69 25.72 1.66 -31.23
N PRO A 70 25.33 0.57 -30.54
CA PRO A 70 23.91 0.32 -30.41
C PRO A 70 23.39 1.50 -29.60
N VAL A 71 22.51 2.28 -30.22
CA VAL A 71 21.69 3.27 -29.51
C VAL A 71 21.14 2.54 -28.29
N SER A 72 21.65 2.88 -27.12
CA SER A 72 21.20 2.34 -25.86
C SER A 72 19.84 2.96 -25.60
N VAL A 73 18.82 2.43 -26.28
CA VAL A 73 17.43 2.61 -25.89
C VAL A 73 17.26 1.71 -24.66
N HIS A 74 17.83 2.13 -23.53
CA HIS A 74 17.22 1.77 -22.27
C HIS A 74 15.88 2.47 -22.31
N SER A 75 14.87 1.73 -22.76
CA SER A 75 13.48 2.13 -22.62
C SER A 75 13.26 2.36 -21.14
N ASP A 76 13.33 3.62 -20.71
CA ASP A 76 12.61 4.15 -19.57
C ASP A 76 11.11 4.03 -19.87
N THR A 77 10.63 2.80 -20.04
CA THR A 77 9.22 2.47 -19.89
C THR A 77 8.98 2.36 -18.39
N GLN A 78 9.18 3.45 -17.65
CA GLN A 78 8.55 3.54 -16.34
C GLN A 78 7.05 3.43 -16.60
N SER A 79 6.45 2.36 -16.07
CA SER A 79 5.02 2.07 -16.20
C SER A 79 4.24 3.31 -15.78
N THR A 80 3.53 3.92 -16.73
CA THR A 80 2.86 5.22 -16.53
C THR A 80 1.41 5.06 -16.10
N ILE A 81 1.03 3.85 -15.64
CA ILE A 81 -0.37 3.45 -15.58
C ILE A 81 -1.16 4.20 -14.52
N LEU A 82 -0.51 4.72 -13.49
CA LEU A 82 -1.12 5.51 -12.41
C LEU A 82 -0.62 6.96 -12.38
N ARG A 83 -0.06 7.47 -13.48
CA ARG A 83 0.35 8.89 -13.56
C ARG A 83 -0.82 9.80 -13.21
N ASN A 84 -0.50 10.87 -12.47
CA ASN A 84 -1.45 11.86 -11.97
C ASN A 84 -2.44 11.34 -10.90
N VAL A 85 -2.30 10.10 -10.44
CA VAL A 85 -3.04 9.62 -9.27
C VAL A 85 -2.18 9.88 -8.03
N SER A 86 -2.76 10.56 -7.04
CA SER A 86 -2.13 10.78 -5.73
C SER A 86 -2.92 10.06 -4.65
N ALA A 87 -2.24 9.48 -3.67
CA ALA A 87 -2.87 8.74 -2.59
C ALA A 87 -2.09 8.83 -1.28
N THR A 88 -2.83 8.68 -0.17
CA THR A 88 -2.27 8.48 1.16
C THR A 88 -2.34 6.99 1.52
N VAL A 89 -1.26 6.43 2.04
CA VAL A 89 -1.19 5.02 2.46
C VAL A 89 -1.06 4.98 3.98
N TYR A 90 -2.08 4.51 4.68
CA TYR A 90 -2.06 4.31 6.13
C TYR A 90 -1.55 2.91 6.45
N LYS A 91 -0.45 2.84 7.20
CA LYS A 91 0.20 1.57 7.56
C LYS A 91 0.88 1.64 8.93
N ASP A 92 1.25 0.48 9.46
CA ASP A 92 2.18 0.40 10.59
C ASP A 92 3.62 0.70 10.14
N ALA A 93 4.40 1.38 10.98
CA ALA A 93 5.79 1.78 10.69
C ALA A 93 6.73 0.59 10.44
N ASN A 94 6.43 -0.55 11.08
CA ASN A 94 7.23 -1.77 11.07
C ASN A 94 6.71 -2.82 10.07
N CYS A 95 5.67 -2.51 9.29
CA CYS A 95 5.17 -3.41 8.26
C CYS A 95 6.08 -3.38 7.01
N GLY A 96 6.95 -4.39 6.88
CA GLY A 96 7.87 -4.53 5.74
C GLY A 96 7.16 -4.68 4.40
N CYS A 97 6.20 -5.61 4.28
CA CYS A 97 5.46 -5.83 3.04
C CYS A 97 4.64 -4.62 2.58
N CYS A 98 4.15 -3.80 3.53
CA CYS A 98 3.47 -2.55 3.20
C CYS A 98 4.43 -1.55 2.53
N LYS A 99 5.72 -1.52 2.92
CA LYS A 99 6.73 -0.67 2.27
C LYS A 99 7.01 -1.14 0.85
N GLU A 100 7.19 -2.44 0.65
CA GLU A 100 7.39 -3.03 -0.68
C GLU A 100 6.20 -2.78 -1.61
N TRP A 101 4.97 -2.88 -1.09
CA TRP A 101 3.77 -2.54 -1.88
C TRP A 101 3.73 -1.06 -2.28
N VAL A 102 4.14 -0.14 -1.39
CA VAL A 102 4.26 1.30 -1.73
C VAL A 102 5.26 1.49 -2.86
N SER A 103 6.45 0.85 -2.78
CA SER A 103 7.44 0.90 -3.87
C SER A 103 6.87 0.35 -5.18
N HIS A 104 6.18 -0.79 -5.16
CA HIS A 104 5.47 -1.31 -6.34
C HIS A 104 4.48 -0.30 -6.93
N ALA A 105 3.71 0.39 -6.09
CA ALA A 105 2.75 1.38 -6.55
C ALA A 105 3.43 2.63 -7.15
N GLU A 106 4.50 3.11 -6.53
CA GLU A 106 5.32 4.23 -6.99
C GLU A 106 6.02 3.92 -8.32
N ASP A 107 6.57 2.71 -8.48
CA ASP A 107 7.19 2.22 -9.71
C ASP A 107 6.19 2.14 -10.88
N ASN A 108 4.89 2.07 -10.56
CA ASN A 108 3.77 2.11 -11.52
C ASN A 108 3.15 3.52 -11.68
N GLY A 109 3.79 4.54 -11.10
CA GLY A 109 3.47 5.95 -11.29
C GLY A 109 2.48 6.54 -10.29
N LEU A 110 2.08 5.82 -9.25
CA LEU A 110 1.25 6.36 -8.17
C LEU A 110 2.07 7.34 -7.34
N SER A 111 1.58 8.56 -7.12
CA SER A 111 2.17 9.47 -6.14
C SER A 111 1.65 9.09 -4.75
N ALA A 112 2.36 8.19 -4.06
CA ALA A 112 1.98 7.69 -2.75
C ALA A 112 2.64 8.51 -1.63
N VAL A 113 1.88 8.83 -0.59
CA VAL A 113 2.39 9.39 0.67
C VAL A 113 2.09 8.39 1.78
N ALA A 114 3.13 7.72 2.28
CA ALA A 114 3.00 6.80 3.40
C ALA A 114 2.85 7.56 4.72
N HIS A 115 1.81 7.21 5.47
CA HIS A 115 1.52 7.71 6.81
C HIS A 115 1.56 6.56 7.82
N ASP A 116 2.58 6.60 8.67
CA ASP A 116 2.74 5.64 9.75
C ASP A 116 1.79 5.96 10.91
N VAL A 117 0.95 5.01 11.26
CA VAL A 117 -0.09 5.16 12.28
C VAL A 117 -0.05 4.02 13.29
N ALA A 118 -0.35 4.31 14.54
CA ALA A 118 -0.35 3.32 15.61
C ALA A 118 -1.51 2.32 15.50
N ASP A 119 -2.64 2.74 14.94
CA ASP A 119 -3.80 1.88 14.70
C ASP A 119 -4.39 2.15 13.32
N VAL A 120 -4.08 1.26 12.37
CA VAL A 120 -4.59 1.30 11.00
C VAL A 120 -6.11 1.02 10.98
N SER A 121 -6.66 0.31 11.97
CA SER A 121 -8.07 -0.07 12.02
C SER A 121 -9.00 1.16 12.04
N LEU A 122 -8.58 2.24 12.69
CA LEU A 122 -9.32 3.50 12.72
C LEU A 122 -9.52 4.09 11.32
N PHE A 123 -8.54 3.91 10.43
CA PHE A 123 -8.63 4.36 9.04
C PHE A 123 -9.49 3.40 8.21
N LYS A 124 -9.37 2.09 8.44
CA LYS A 124 -10.24 1.08 7.82
C LYS A 124 -11.72 1.35 8.14
N ASP A 125 -12.05 1.64 9.40
CA ASP A 125 -13.40 2.01 9.82
C ASP A 125 -13.85 3.33 9.18
N ARG A 126 -12.99 4.37 9.22
CA ARG A 126 -13.27 5.68 8.64
C ARG A 126 -13.62 5.62 7.15
N TYR A 127 -12.91 4.77 6.40
CA TYR A 127 -13.08 4.62 4.96
C TYR A 127 -14.02 3.48 4.56
N GLY A 128 -14.75 2.89 5.52
CA GLY A 128 -15.81 1.93 5.23
C GLY A 128 -15.31 0.57 4.75
N VAL A 129 -14.06 0.18 5.08
CA VAL A 129 -13.52 -1.14 4.73
C VAL A 129 -14.17 -2.22 5.59
N PRO A 130 -14.94 -3.16 5.00
CA PRO A 130 -15.59 -4.24 5.74
C PRO A 130 -14.57 -5.14 6.45
N GLN A 131 -14.92 -5.65 7.63
CA GLN A 131 -14.00 -6.46 8.46
C GLN A 131 -13.40 -7.65 7.71
N GLN A 132 -14.21 -8.35 6.93
CA GLN A 132 -13.79 -9.51 6.13
C GLN A 132 -12.87 -9.17 4.96
N MET A 133 -12.73 -7.89 4.61
CA MET A 133 -11.89 -7.42 3.50
C MET A 133 -10.55 -6.85 3.96
N ARG A 134 -10.29 -6.80 5.27
CA ARG A 134 -9.15 -6.09 5.84
C ARG A 134 -7.81 -6.78 5.54
N SER A 135 -6.80 -5.94 5.42
CA SER A 135 -5.40 -6.29 5.21
C SER A 135 -4.49 -5.40 6.07
N CYS A 136 -3.17 -5.39 5.78
CA CYS A 136 -2.14 -4.72 6.57
C CYS A 136 -2.10 -3.19 6.40
N HIS A 137 -2.58 -2.65 5.28
CA HIS A 137 -2.59 -1.21 5.00
C HIS A 137 -3.85 -0.79 4.23
N THR A 138 -4.12 0.51 4.22
CA THR A 138 -5.25 1.10 3.48
C THR A 138 -4.76 2.32 2.72
N THR A 139 -4.98 2.32 1.41
CA THR A 139 -4.61 3.41 0.51
C THR A 139 -5.86 4.18 0.11
N VAL A 140 -5.81 5.51 0.18
CA VAL A 140 -6.93 6.38 -0.20
C VAL A 140 -6.45 7.44 -1.19
N THR A 141 -7.04 7.47 -2.38
CA THR A 141 -6.71 8.47 -3.39
C THR A 141 -7.25 9.86 -2.99
N THR A 142 -6.71 10.91 -3.59
CA THR A 142 -7.24 12.28 -3.44
C THR A 142 -8.70 12.40 -3.88
N ASP A 143 -9.14 11.53 -4.80
CA ASP A 143 -10.53 11.46 -5.27
C ASP A 143 -11.43 10.60 -4.37
N GLY A 144 -10.88 10.02 -3.30
CA GLY A 144 -11.62 9.29 -2.28
C GLY A 144 -11.81 7.79 -2.53
N PHE A 145 -11.14 7.21 -3.53
CA PHE A 145 -11.17 5.76 -3.75
C PHE A 145 -10.26 5.02 -2.79
N VAL A 146 -10.70 3.86 -2.33
CA VAL A 146 -10.06 3.05 -1.28
C VAL A 146 -9.45 1.78 -1.88
N PHE A 147 -8.16 1.57 -1.67
CA PHE A 147 -7.46 0.35 -2.06
C PHE A 147 -6.91 -0.32 -0.80
N GLU A 148 -7.49 -1.46 -0.44
CA GLU A 148 -7.20 -2.18 0.79
C GLU A 148 -6.25 -3.36 0.54
N GLY A 149 -5.09 -3.35 1.20
CA GLY A 149 -4.10 -4.41 1.09
C GLY A 149 -3.37 -4.46 -0.25
N HIS A 150 -2.82 -5.64 -0.55
CA HIS A 150 -1.89 -5.88 -1.66
C HIS A 150 -2.57 -5.94 -3.04
N VAL A 151 -3.34 -4.91 -3.39
CA VAL A 151 -3.99 -4.76 -4.70
C VAL A 151 -2.93 -4.43 -5.76
N PRO A 152 -2.86 -5.15 -6.89
CA PRO A 152 -1.92 -4.79 -7.96
C PRO A 152 -2.24 -3.46 -8.62
N ALA A 153 -1.21 -2.63 -8.82
CA ALA A 153 -1.29 -1.33 -9.50
C ALA A 153 -2.05 -1.38 -10.85
N LYS A 154 -1.89 -2.47 -11.61
CA LYS A 154 -2.68 -2.74 -12.82
C LYS A 154 -4.19 -2.64 -12.59
N HIS A 155 -4.69 -3.29 -11.54
CA HIS A 155 -6.12 -3.33 -11.23
C HIS A 155 -6.60 -2.00 -10.63
N ILE A 156 -5.74 -1.30 -9.89
CA ILE A 156 -5.99 0.09 -9.46
C ILE A 156 -6.21 0.98 -10.69
N ALA A 157 -5.30 0.91 -11.67
CA ALA A 157 -5.39 1.71 -12.88
C ALA A 157 -6.64 1.36 -13.72
N GLN A 158 -6.98 0.08 -13.83
CA GLN A 158 -8.19 -0.37 -14.52
C GLN A 158 -9.46 0.15 -13.84
N PHE A 159 -9.52 0.07 -12.51
CA PHE A 159 -10.64 0.58 -11.73
C PHE A 159 -10.81 2.10 -11.92
N LEU A 160 -9.73 2.87 -11.81
CA LEU A 160 -9.78 4.33 -11.91
C LEU A 160 -10.14 4.84 -13.32
N LYS A 161 -9.96 4.04 -14.38
CA LYS A 161 -10.37 4.41 -15.75
C LYS A 161 -11.89 4.51 -15.91
N ASN A 162 -12.64 3.66 -15.19
CA ASN A 162 -14.10 3.65 -15.24
C ASN A 162 -14.65 3.08 -13.91
N PRO A 163 -14.58 3.86 -12.81
CA PRO A 163 -14.96 3.37 -11.50
C PRO A 163 -16.48 3.11 -11.47
N PRO A 164 -16.93 1.92 -11.04
CA PRO A 164 -18.35 1.65 -10.82
C PRO A 164 -18.96 2.67 -9.87
N SER A 165 -20.20 3.10 -10.15
CA SER A 165 -20.84 4.22 -9.46
C SER A 165 -21.17 3.92 -7.99
N ASP A 166 -21.32 2.66 -7.64
CA ASP A 166 -21.59 2.11 -6.31
C ASP A 166 -20.33 1.64 -5.58
N ALA A 167 -19.18 1.58 -6.25
CA ALA A 167 -17.93 1.18 -5.65
C ALA A 167 -17.27 2.30 -4.84
N ILE A 168 -16.62 1.93 -3.74
CA ILE A 168 -15.66 2.77 -3.01
C ILE A 168 -14.21 2.42 -3.37
N GLY A 169 -13.97 1.24 -3.95
CA GLY A 169 -12.65 0.83 -4.43
C GLY A 169 -12.45 -0.67 -4.43
N LEU A 170 -11.21 -1.13 -4.22
CA LEU A 170 -10.81 -2.54 -4.31
C LEU A 170 -10.11 -3.03 -3.04
N ALA A 171 -10.12 -4.34 -2.81
CA ALA A 171 -9.41 -4.99 -1.71
C ALA A 171 -8.74 -6.30 -2.14
N VAL A 172 -7.58 -6.58 -1.53
CA VAL A 172 -7.03 -7.94 -1.44
C VAL A 172 -7.00 -8.30 0.05
N PRO A 173 -7.97 -9.10 0.53
CA PRO A 173 -8.07 -9.45 1.95
C PRO A 173 -6.89 -10.31 2.43
N GLY A 174 -6.50 -10.13 3.69
CA GLY A 174 -5.36 -10.84 4.27
C GLY A 174 -4.03 -10.40 3.64
N MET A 175 -3.09 -11.33 3.48
CA MET A 175 -1.78 -11.06 2.86
C MET A 175 -1.33 -12.28 2.03
N PRO A 176 -1.91 -12.49 0.83
CA PRO A 176 -1.58 -13.64 0.00
C PRO A 176 -0.12 -13.60 -0.45
N VAL A 177 0.60 -14.70 -0.25
CA VAL A 177 1.99 -14.85 -0.71
C VAL A 177 2.02 -14.73 -2.23
N GLY A 178 2.92 -13.88 -2.73
CA GLY A 178 3.08 -13.61 -4.15
C GLY A 178 2.25 -12.44 -4.69
N SER A 179 1.36 -11.84 -3.89
CA SER A 179 0.78 -10.52 -4.21
C SER A 179 1.85 -9.40 -4.12
N PRO A 180 1.63 -8.18 -4.64
CA PRO A 180 2.70 -7.18 -4.75
C PRO A 180 3.18 -6.72 -3.37
N GLY A 181 4.48 -6.79 -3.12
CA GLY A 181 5.08 -6.57 -1.79
C GLY A 181 4.99 -7.78 -0.84
N MET A 182 4.40 -8.89 -1.28
CA MET A 182 4.34 -10.18 -0.57
C MET A 182 5.04 -11.30 -1.35
N GLU A 183 5.88 -10.96 -2.32
CA GLU A 183 6.65 -11.91 -3.11
C GLU A 183 7.59 -12.72 -2.22
N TYR A 184 7.68 -14.02 -2.48
CA TYR A 184 8.57 -14.90 -1.73
C TYR A 184 9.04 -16.06 -2.60
N GLN A 185 10.29 -15.97 -3.08
CA GLN A 185 10.90 -16.97 -3.94
C GLN A 185 10.00 -17.29 -5.15
N ASP A 186 9.76 -18.57 -5.42
CA ASP A 186 8.88 -19.09 -6.48
C ASP A 186 7.45 -19.37 -5.99
N LYS A 187 7.09 -18.97 -4.76
CA LYS A 187 5.77 -19.24 -4.18
C LYS A 187 4.74 -18.22 -4.63
N PHE A 188 3.57 -18.72 -5.00
CA PHE A 188 2.41 -17.91 -5.34
C PHE A 188 1.13 -18.57 -4.81
N MET A 189 0.32 -17.81 -4.09
CA MET A 189 -1.00 -18.22 -3.62
C MET A 189 -2.06 -17.52 -4.48
N PRO A 190 -2.89 -18.26 -5.23
CA PRO A 190 -4.00 -17.65 -5.96
C PRO A 190 -4.93 -16.86 -5.03
N TYR A 191 -5.35 -15.69 -5.48
CA TYR A 191 -6.17 -14.77 -4.70
C TYR A 191 -7.15 -14.01 -5.58
N LYS A 192 -8.05 -13.27 -4.93
CA LYS A 192 -9.04 -12.45 -5.61
C LYS A 192 -8.83 -10.99 -5.23
N VAL A 193 -9.01 -10.13 -6.22
CA VAL A 193 -9.22 -8.71 -6.00
C VAL A 193 -10.73 -8.53 -5.89
N MET A 194 -11.18 -7.99 -4.77
CA MET A 194 -12.58 -7.78 -4.43
C MET A 194 -12.94 -6.31 -4.68
N GLN A 195 -14.09 -6.04 -5.28
CA GLN A 195 -14.68 -4.71 -5.28
C GLN A 195 -15.38 -4.47 -3.95
N LEU A 196 -15.23 -3.26 -3.42
CA LEU A 196 -15.91 -2.77 -2.23
C LEU A 196 -17.03 -1.80 -2.65
N ASN A 197 -18.25 -2.03 -2.20
CA ASN A 197 -19.40 -1.17 -2.52
C ASN A 197 -19.78 -0.28 -1.32
N LYS A 198 -20.46 0.84 -1.63
CA LYS A 198 -20.91 1.85 -0.64
C LYS A 198 -21.86 1.30 0.41
N ASP A 199 -22.59 0.24 0.10
CA ASP A 199 -23.52 -0.44 1.01
C ASP A 199 -22.84 -1.50 1.89
N GLY A 200 -21.51 -1.67 1.75
CA GLY A 200 -20.72 -2.66 2.47
C GLY A 200 -20.73 -4.06 1.84
N THR A 201 -21.44 -4.25 0.72
CA THR A 201 -21.35 -5.47 -0.08
C THR A 201 -20.03 -5.53 -0.85
N THR A 202 -19.70 -6.73 -1.33
CA THR A 202 -18.46 -6.98 -2.07
C THR A 202 -18.70 -7.98 -3.17
N GLU A 203 -17.99 -7.83 -4.29
CA GLU A 203 -18.01 -8.79 -5.39
C GLU A 203 -16.61 -9.03 -5.94
N VAL A 204 -16.42 -10.10 -6.71
CA VAL A 204 -15.10 -10.41 -7.30
C VAL A 204 -14.86 -9.48 -8.48
N TYR A 205 -13.79 -8.68 -8.40
CA TYR A 205 -13.35 -7.81 -9.50
C TYR A 205 -12.41 -8.54 -10.46
N ALA A 206 -11.46 -9.30 -9.90
CA ALA A 206 -10.53 -10.13 -10.67
C ALA A 206 -10.07 -11.35 -9.87
N THR A 207 -9.70 -12.41 -10.58
CA THR A 207 -9.04 -13.60 -10.01
C THR A 207 -7.60 -13.64 -10.51
N ILE A 208 -6.66 -13.82 -9.58
CA ILE A 208 -5.22 -13.90 -9.86
C ILE A 208 -4.76 -15.30 -9.51
N GLU A 209 -4.41 -16.07 -10.55
CA GLU A 209 -3.95 -17.45 -10.49
C GLU A 209 -2.43 -17.57 -10.74
N SER A 210 -1.81 -16.54 -11.31
CA SER A 210 -0.37 -16.49 -11.53
C SER A 210 0.24 -15.07 -11.42
N PRO A 211 1.57 -14.96 -11.22
CA PRO A 211 2.26 -13.67 -11.18
C PRO A 211 2.04 -12.77 -12.40
N GLN A 212 1.95 -13.35 -13.60
CA GLN A 212 1.81 -12.61 -14.86
C GLN A 212 0.49 -11.83 -14.94
N GLN A 213 -0.54 -12.23 -14.18
CA GLN A 213 -1.82 -11.54 -14.18
C GLN A 213 -1.80 -10.23 -13.38
N GLN A 214 -0.79 -10.03 -12.52
CA GLN A 214 -0.63 -8.84 -11.67
C GLN A 214 -0.02 -7.63 -12.38
N ILE A 215 0.69 -7.87 -13.50
CA ILE A 215 1.46 -6.91 -14.28
C ILE A 215 0.58 -6.26 -15.35
#